data_AF-A0AAD1M4M5-F1
#
_entry.id   AF-A0AAD1M4M5-F1
#
_cell.length_a   1.000
_cell.length_b   1.000
_cell.length_c   1.000
_cell.angle_alpha   90.00
_cell.angle_beta   90.00
_cell.angle_gamma   90.00
#
_symmetry.space_group_name_H-M   'P 1'
#
loop_
_entity.id
_entity.type
_entity.pdbx_description
1 polymer ?
#
loop_
_entity_poly.entity_id
_entity_poly.type
_entity_poly.pdbx_seq_one_letter_code
_entity_poly.pdbx_strand_id
1 'polypeptide(L)'
;MNAETLRVNTQVLQSATTAFGDVVDALHHLQADTPIGEAAAAAGQFLTAESCRKAQQGVAAAVTAAIETVRTYGDNLGAAARAYLGEDASGADAIGDVDIPT
;
A
#
# COMPACT_ATOMS: atom_id res chain seq x y z
N MET A 1 -21.47 14.18 27.85
CA MET A 1 -20.12 13.92 27.31
C MET A 1 -20.27 13.88 25.81
N ASN A 2 -19.88 14.96 25.13
CA ASN A 2 -19.90 14.98 23.67
C ASN A 2 -18.78 14.07 23.21
N ALA A 3 -19.12 12.99 22.53
CA ALA A 3 -18.13 12.21 21.80
C ALA A 3 -17.54 13.15 20.75
N GLU A 4 -16.42 13.79 21.08
CA GLU A 4 -15.63 14.51 20.09
C GLU A 4 -15.25 13.49 19.03
N THR A 5 -15.87 13.64 17.87
CA THR A 5 -15.52 12.85 16.70
C THR A 5 -14.06 13.15 16.40
N LEU A 6 -13.19 12.17 16.65
CA LEU A 6 -11.79 12.22 16.25
C LEU A 6 -11.70 12.83 14.85
N ARG A 7 -10.90 13.88 14.70
CA ARG A 7 -10.72 14.61 13.43
C ARG A 7 -10.27 13.66 12.29
N VAL A 8 -9.67 12.54 12.66
CA VAL A 8 -9.23 11.46 11.81
C VAL A 8 -9.91 10.17 12.23
N ASN A 9 -10.66 9.55 11.33
CA ASN A 9 -11.21 8.22 11.56
C ASN A 9 -10.13 7.15 11.33
N THR A 10 -9.56 6.66 12.41
CA THR A 10 -8.46 5.68 12.41
C THR A 10 -8.87 4.32 11.84
N GLN A 11 -10.16 3.96 11.93
CA GLN A 11 -10.71 2.74 11.33
C GLN A 11 -10.73 2.83 9.80
N VAL A 12 -11.03 4.01 9.25
CA VAL A 12 -10.97 4.26 7.80
C VAL A 12 -9.51 4.19 7.31
N LEU A 13 -8.56 4.73 8.08
CA LEU A 13 -7.13 4.63 7.74
C LEU A 13 -6.63 3.18 7.74
N GLN A 14 -7.02 2.39 8.76
CA GLN A 14 -6.68 0.96 8.81
C GLN A 14 -7.27 0.19 7.64
N SER A 15 -8.54 0.46 7.30
CA SER A 15 -9.22 -0.16 6.15
C SER A 15 -8.52 0.18 4.84
N ALA A 16 -8.05 1.43 4.69
CA ALA A 16 -7.28 1.84 3.53
C ALA A 16 -5.91 1.15 3.45
N THR A 17 -5.19 1.01 4.58
CA THR A 17 -3.93 0.25 4.62
C THR A 17 -4.13 -1.20 4.18
N THR A 18 -5.19 -1.88 4.66
CA THR A 18 -5.53 -3.23 4.22
C THR A 18 -5.79 -3.29 2.71
N ALA A 19 -6.59 -2.36 2.17
CA ALA A 19 -6.87 -2.31 0.75
C ALA A 19 -5.61 -2.10 -0.11
N PHE A 20 -4.63 -1.32 0.35
CA PHE A 20 -3.35 -1.19 -0.34
C PHE A 20 -2.52 -2.49 -0.29
N GLY A 21 -2.60 -3.24 0.80
CA GLY A 21 -2.03 -4.59 0.88
C GLY A 21 -2.65 -5.55 -0.15
N ASP A 22 -3.97 -5.58 -0.24
CA ASP A 22 -4.69 -6.42 -1.19
C ASP A 22 -4.33 -6.08 -2.66
N VAL A 23 -4.13 -4.79 -2.96
CA VAL A 23 -3.68 -4.33 -4.28
C VAL A 23 -2.26 -4.80 -4.58
N VAL A 24 -1.34 -4.77 -3.61
CA VAL A 24 0.02 -5.31 -3.77
C VAL A 24 0.00 -6.79 -4.09
N ASP A 25 -0.82 -7.57 -3.37
CA ASP A 25 -0.94 -9.01 -3.58
C ASP A 25 -1.54 -9.32 -4.96
N ALA A 26 -2.55 -8.54 -5.39
CA ALA A 26 -3.13 -8.66 -6.74
C ALA A 26 -2.11 -8.31 -7.84
N LEU A 27 -1.29 -7.28 -7.65
CA LEU A 27 -0.22 -6.90 -8.57
C LEU A 27 0.88 -7.97 -8.65
N HIS A 28 1.22 -8.61 -7.53
CA HIS A 28 2.14 -9.76 -7.54
C HIS A 28 1.55 -10.96 -8.30
N HIS A 29 0.24 -11.20 -8.20
CA HIS A 29 -0.44 -12.30 -8.90
C HIS A 29 -0.56 -12.10 -10.42
N LEU A 30 -0.48 -10.86 -10.91
CA LEU A 30 -0.59 -10.57 -12.34
C LEU A 30 0.54 -11.21 -13.17
N GLN A 31 1.68 -11.57 -12.56
CA GLN A 31 2.82 -12.22 -13.21
C GLN A 31 3.06 -11.70 -14.64
N ALA A 32 3.10 -10.37 -14.80
CA ALA A 32 3.02 -9.73 -16.12
C ALA A 32 4.15 -10.16 -17.07
N ASP A 33 5.22 -10.70 -16.50
CA ASP A 33 6.41 -11.20 -17.16
C ASP A 33 6.15 -12.53 -17.87
N THR A 34 5.21 -13.35 -17.38
CA THR A 34 4.97 -14.72 -17.85
C THR A 34 4.34 -14.78 -19.24
N PRO A 35 3.19 -14.10 -19.52
CA PRO A 35 2.56 -14.18 -20.84
C PRO A 35 3.44 -13.59 -21.96
N ILE A 36 4.16 -12.51 -21.65
CA ILE A 36 5.05 -11.84 -22.62
C ILE A 36 6.31 -12.70 -22.85
N GLY A 37 6.84 -13.34 -21.80
CA GLY A 37 7.96 -14.28 -21.89
C GLY A 37 7.64 -15.52 -22.72
N GLU A 38 6.45 -16.10 -22.55
CA GLU A 38 5.99 -17.24 -23.36
C GLU A 38 5.83 -16.87 -24.84
N ALA A 39 5.25 -15.71 -25.15
CA ALA A 39 5.14 -15.21 -26.51
C ALA A 39 6.52 -14.94 -27.15
N ALA A 40 7.46 -14.40 -26.38
CA ALA A 40 8.83 -14.16 -26.84
C ALA A 40 9.61 -15.46 -27.08
N ALA A 41 9.39 -16.49 -26.26
CA ALA A 41 9.99 -17.81 -26.43
C ALA A 41 9.47 -18.51 -27.69
N ALA A 42 8.15 -18.43 -27.95
CA ALA A 42 7.53 -18.98 -29.16
C ALA A 42 8.02 -18.29 -30.45
N ALA A 43 8.41 -17.01 -30.37
CA ALA A 43 8.91 -16.23 -31.51
C ALA A 43 10.45 -16.20 -31.63
N GLY A 44 11.19 -16.99 -30.86
CA GLY A 44 12.61 -16.78 -30.54
C GLY A 44 13.62 -16.56 -31.68
N GLN A 45 13.28 -16.91 -32.92
CA GLN A 45 14.13 -16.71 -34.11
C GLN A 45 13.90 -15.36 -34.83
N PHE A 46 12.93 -14.57 -34.39
CA PHE A 46 12.55 -13.32 -35.06
C PHE A 46 12.98 -12.09 -34.24
N LEU A 47 13.26 -10.98 -34.94
CA LEU A 47 13.52 -9.66 -34.32
C LEU A 47 12.38 -9.24 -33.35
N THR A 48 11.15 -9.70 -33.60
CA THR A 48 10.01 -9.51 -32.71
C THR A 48 10.21 -10.13 -31.33
N ALA A 49 10.95 -11.23 -31.21
CA ALA A 49 11.25 -11.83 -29.91
C ALA A 49 12.11 -10.93 -29.03
N GLU A 50 13.06 -10.19 -29.59
CA GLU A 50 13.87 -9.23 -28.83
C GLU A 50 13.03 -8.03 -28.37
N SER A 51 12.15 -7.52 -29.25
CA SER A 51 11.17 -6.48 -28.88
C SER A 51 10.21 -6.95 -27.80
N CYS A 52 9.72 -8.20 -27.87
CA CYS A 52 8.88 -8.79 -26.83
C CYS A 52 9.63 -8.95 -25.50
N ARG A 53 10.90 -9.37 -25.50
CA ARG A 53 11.73 -9.43 -24.27
C ARG A 53 11.97 -8.06 -23.66
N LYS A 54 12.23 -7.03 -24.47
CA LYS A 54 12.36 -5.64 -23.98
C LYS A 54 11.05 -5.11 -23.40
N ALA A 55 9.92 -5.41 -24.06
CA ALA A 55 8.60 -5.08 -23.53
C ALA A 55 8.31 -5.81 -22.21
N GLN A 56 8.64 -7.10 -22.11
CA GLN A 56 8.54 -7.89 -20.87
C GLN A 56 9.30 -7.22 -19.73
N GLN A 57 10.57 -6.88 -19.95
CA GLN A 57 11.41 -6.21 -18.95
C GLN A 57 10.83 -4.85 -18.53
N GLY A 58 10.34 -4.06 -19.49
CA GLY A 58 9.72 -2.76 -19.21
C GLY A 58 8.44 -2.88 -18.38
N VAL A 59 7.57 -3.85 -18.71
CA VAL A 59 6.34 -4.12 -17.96
C VAL A 59 6.66 -4.64 -16.56
N ALA A 60 7.59 -5.59 -16.43
CA ALA A 60 8.05 -6.11 -15.14
C ALA A 60 8.57 -5.00 -14.22
N ALA A 61 9.41 -4.10 -14.77
CA ALA A 61 9.95 -2.97 -14.04
C ALA A 61 8.86 -1.97 -13.62
N ALA A 62 7.90 -1.68 -14.50
CA ALA A 62 6.78 -0.80 -14.19
C ALA A 62 5.87 -1.36 -13.09
N VAL A 63 5.56 -2.67 -13.14
CA VAL A 63 4.77 -3.35 -12.10
C VAL A 63 5.51 -3.35 -10.78
N THR A 64 6.82 -3.63 -10.79
CA THR A 64 7.65 -3.59 -9.58
C THR A 64 7.64 -2.20 -8.94
N ALA A 65 7.85 -1.14 -9.73
CA ALA A 65 7.82 0.24 -9.24
C ALA A 65 6.43 0.64 -8.69
N ALA A 66 5.35 0.15 -9.32
CA ALA A 66 3.98 0.37 -8.84
C ALA A 66 3.75 -0.31 -7.48
N ILE A 67 4.20 -1.55 -7.32
CA ILE A 67 4.14 -2.30 -6.06
C ILE A 67 4.90 -1.55 -4.95
N GLU A 68 6.13 -1.11 -5.21
CA GLU A 68 6.94 -0.36 -4.24
C GLU A 68 6.27 0.95 -3.82
N THR A 69 5.70 1.68 -4.78
CA THR A 69 4.98 2.93 -4.53
C THR A 69 3.75 2.70 -3.65
N VAL A 70 2.93 1.69 -3.99
CA VAL A 70 1.73 1.35 -3.23
C VAL A 70 2.09 0.92 -1.80
N ARG A 71 3.12 0.07 -1.65
CA ARG A 71 3.59 -0.39 -0.34
C ARG A 71 4.07 0.76 0.52
N THR A 72 4.90 1.64 -0.03
CA THR A 72 5.41 2.84 0.68
C THR A 72 4.27 3.73 1.15
N TYR A 73 3.26 3.94 0.30
CA TYR A 73 2.09 4.73 0.67
C TYR A 73 1.27 4.05 1.79
N GLY A 74 1.01 2.75 1.69
CA GLY A 74 0.31 1.99 2.73
C GLY A 74 1.04 1.98 4.07
N ASP A 75 2.36 1.82 4.07
CA ASP A 75 3.20 1.85 5.26
C ASP A 75 3.18 3.23 5.93
N ASN A 76 3.28 4.31 5.14
CA ASN A 76 3.17 5.68 5.64
C ASN A 76 1.79 5.94 6.25
N LEU A 77 0.72 5.46 5.61
CA LEU A 77 -0.63 5.60 6.11
C LEU A 77 -0.82 4.85 7.44
N GLY A 78 -0.30 3.63 7.54
CA GLY A 78 -0.33 2.84 8.77
C GLY A 78 0.51 3.46 9.90
N ALA A 79 1.66 4.06 9.57
CA ALA A 79 2.47 4.80 10.53
C ALA A 79 1.73 6.04 11.06
N ALA A 80 1.10 6.81 10.18
CA ALA A 80 0.30 7.98 10.57
C ALA A 80 -0.89 7.58 11.46
N ALA A 81 -1.60 6.50 11.11
CA ALA A 81 -2.72 6.00 11.92
C ALA A 81 -2.28 5.59 13.33
N ARG A 82 -1.13 4.92 13.48
CA ARG A 82 -0.57 4.55 14.78
C ARG A 82 -0.14 5.77 15.59
N ALA A 83 0.47 6.76 14.96
CA ALA A 83 0.86 8.00 15.63
C ALA A 83 -0.37 8.74 16.18
N TYR A 84 -1.43 8.88 15.38
CA TYR A 84 -2.69 9.48 15.82
C TYR A 84 -3.31 8.76 17.02
N LEU A 85 -3.37 7.41 16.98
CA LEU A 85 -3.88 6.63 18.11
C LEU A 85 -3.05 6.79 19.38
N GLY A 86 -1.72 6.88 19.24
CA GLY A 86 -0.82 7.08 20.38
C GLY A 86 -0.98 8.45 21.03
N GLU A 87 -1.09 9.51 20.22
CA GLU A 87 -1.34 10.87 20.72
C GLU A 87 -2.71 10.99 21.39
N ASP A 88 -3.75 10.38 20.81
CA ASP A 88 -5.09 10.38 21.37
C ASP A 88 -5.15 9.67 22.73
N ALA A 89 -4.52 8.49 22.85
CA ALA A 89 -4.43 7.76 24.11
C ALA A 89 -3.67 8.55 25.18
N SER A 90 -2.54 9.17 24.83
CA SER A 90 -1.76 10.02 25.73
C SER A 90 -2.55 11.26 26.19
N GLY A 91 -3.30 11.88 25.28
CA GLY A 91 -4.18 12.99 25.61
C GLY A 91 -5.32 12.60 26.55
N ALA A 92 -5.94 11.43 26.31
CA ALA A 92 -6.99 10.90 27.17
C ALA A 92 -6.49 10.61 28.59
N ASP A 93 -5.31 9.98 28.72
CA ASP A 93 -4.67 9.73 30.01
C ASP A 93 -4.36 11.05 30.74
N ALA A 94 -3.80 12.04 30.05
CA ALA A 94 -3.50 13.35 30.62
C ALA A 94 -4.75 14.10 31.11
N ILE A 95 -5.89 13.96 30.42
CA ILE A 95 -7.18 14.53 30.85
C ILE A 95 -7.73 13.78 32.06
N GLY A 96 -7.63 12.44 32.05
CA GLY A 96 -8.09 11.59 33.16
C GLY A 96 -7.33 11.84 34.47
N ASP A 97 -6.08 12.29 34.38
CA ASP A 97 -5.20 12.59 35.51
C ASP A 97 -5.38 14.03 36.04
N VAL A 98 -6.22 14.86 35.41
CA VAL A 98 -6.57 16.19 35.94
C VAL A 98 -7.61 16.03 37.05
N ASP A 99 -7.19 16.30 38.29
CA ASP A 99 -8.10 16.38 39.44
C ASP A 99 -9.02 17.60 39.27
N ILE A 100 -10.27 17.37 38.87
CA ILE A 100 -11.27 18.44 38.72
C ILE A 100 -11.86 18.73 40.10
N PRO A 101 -11.63 19.92 40.69
CA PRO A 101 -12.22 20.26 41.96
C PRO A 101 -13.75 20.30 41.83
N THR A 102 -14.44 19.55 42.69
CA THR A 102 -15.92 19.58 42.84
C THR A 102 -16.40 20.82 43.54
#